data_AF-A0A521GBK1-F1
#
_entry.id   AF-A0A521GBK1-F1
#
_cell.length_a   1.000
_cell.length_b   1.000
_cell.length_c   1.000
_cell.angle_alpha   90.00
_cell.angle_beta   90.00
_cell.angle_gamma   90.00
#
_symmetry.space_group_name_H-M   'P 1'
#
loop_
_entity.id
_entity.type
_entity.pdbx_description
1 polymer ?
#
loop_
_entity_poly.entity_id
_entity_poly.type
_entity_poly.pdbx_seq_one_letter_code
_entity_poly.pdbx_strand_id
1 'polypeptide(L)'
;MIKYRFYPTLLNAFSRYLRGGNFSDQDLLAMINRVPAPTTEAQARGVSFEEAVIKGTDEEQFSPDILAKVRKLLPRPIVDVQVYCQWEIDDVLFYGYVDLIGKFKAVDLKTTSSYQKDRFLNNHQNLYLHALKRKGIKLMEYVITDFEDVYVESYPLTHPIDKQLEEIRLFKAFLNEHREQITDKKIFA
;
A
#
# COMPACT_ATOMS: atom_id res chain seq x y z
N MET A 1 13.83 -19.98 7.75
CA MET A 1 14.58 -18.76 8.10
C MET A 1 14.23 -17.71 7.06
N ILE A 2 13.84 -16.51 7.50
CA ILE A 2 13.56 -15.39 6.60
C ILE A 2 14.86 -15.00 5.88
N LYS A 3 14.79 -14.74 4.58
CA LYS A 3 15.89 -14.29 3.71
C LYS A 3 15.64 -12.91 3.08
N TYR A 4 14.37 -12.51 2.98
CA TYR A 4 13.96 -11.26 2.34
C TYR A 4 12.96 -10.50 3.18
N ARG A 5 12.97 -9.16 3.11
CA ARG A 5 12.05 -8.26 3.81
C ARG A 5 11.35 -7.35 2.80
N PHE A 6 10.06 -7.56 2.54
CA PHE A 6 9.31 -6.83 1.50
C PHE A 6 8.19 -5.99 2.10
N TYR A 7 7.88 -4.87 1.45
CA TYR A 7 6.76 -3.99 1.80
C TYR A 7 5.97 -3.60 0.55
N PRO A 8 4.66 -3.31 0.68
CA PRO A 8 3.78 -3.21 -0.48
C PRO A 8 4.19 -2.17 -1.52
N THR A 9 4.68 -0.99 -1.10
CA THR A 9 5.10 0.06 -2.04
C THR A 9 6.21 -0.41 -2.99
N LEU A 10 7.18 -1.18 -2.48
CA LEU A 10 8.26 -1.73 -3.29
C LEU A 10 7.76 -2.83 -4.23
N LEU A 11 6.89 -3.72 -3.75
CA LEU A 11 6.29 -4.77 -4.59
C LEU A 11 5.37 -4.18 -5.67
N ASN A 12 4.63 -3.11 -5.37
CA ASN A 12 3.83 -2.39 -6.35
C ASN A 12 4.71 -1.69 -7.41
N ALA A 13 5.88 -1.17 -7.02
CA ALA A 13 6.86 -0.66 -7.97
C ALA A 13 7.40 -1.78 -8.87
N PHE A 14 7.65 -2.97 -8.32
CA PHE A 14 8.00 -4.15 -9.11
C PHE A 14 6.88 -4.60 -10.05
N SER A 15 5.61 -4.56 -9.64
CA SER A 15 4.47 -4.80 -10.54
C SER A 15 4.44 -3.82 -11.71
N ARG A 16 4.78 -2.55 -11.47
CA ARG A 16 4.89 -1.54 -12.54
C ARG A 16 6.06 -1.84 -13.47
N TYR A 17 7.21 -2.24 -12.92
CA TYR A 17 8.37 -2.69 -13.69
C TYR A 17 8.00 -3.85 -14.65
N LEU A 18 7.32 -4.88 -14.15
CA LEU A 18 6.90 -6.04 -14.97
C LEU A 18 5.92 -5.68 -16.09
N ARG A 19 5.11 -4.63 -15.91
CA ARG A 19 4.20 -4.13 -16.97
C ARG A 19 4.94 -3.38 -18.07
N GLY A 20 6.20 -2.99 -17.84
CA GLY A 20 7.01 -2.22 -18.76
C GLY A 20 6.62 -0.74 -18.87
N GLY A 21 7.10 -0.09 -19.93
CA GLY A 21 6.95 1.35 -20.15
C GLY A 21 8.15 2.14 -19.64
N ASN A 22 7.91 3.36 -19.13
CA ASN A 22 8.96 4.27 -18.67
C ASN A 22 9.39 3.98 -17.22
N PHE A 23 9.65 2.72 -16.87
CA PHE A 23 10.15 2.33 -15.55
C PHE A 23 11.20 1.23 -15.71
N SER A 24 12.46 1.62 -15.55
CA SER A 24 13.63 0.80 -15.87
C SER A 24 14.15 0.01 -14.67
N ASP A 25 15.08 -0.91 -14.91
CA ASP A 25 15.86 -1.58 -13.86
C ASP A 25 16.52 -0.56 -12.93
N GLN A 26 17.05 0.54 -13.48
CA GLN A 26 17.73 1.57 -12.70
C GLN A 26 16.78 2.29 -11.75
N ASP A 27 15.54 2.56 -12.19
CA ASP A 27 14.52 3.17 -11.34
C ASP A 27 14.14 2.22 -10.19
N LEU A 28 13.97 0.93 -10.49
CA LEU A 28 13.66 -0.08 -9.48
C LEU A 28 14.83 -0.28 -8.50
N LEU A 29 16.07 -0.34 -8.99
CA LEU A 29 17.27 -0.46 -8.17
C LEU A 29 17.46 0.76 -7.27
N ALA A 30 17.18 1.97 -7.76
CA ALA A 30 17.20 3.19 -6.95
C ALA A 30 16.19 3.09 -5.79
N MET A 31 14.99 2.57 -6.04
CA MET A 31 13.99 2.32 -4.98
C MET A 31 14.43 1.26 -3.98
N ILE A 32 14.98 0.13 -4.46
CA ILE A 32 15.51 -0.94 -3.59
C ILE A 32 16.62 -0.38 -2.68
N ASN A 33 17.51 0.44 -3.24
CA ASN A 33 18.62 1.08 -2.54
C ASN A 33 18.23 2.30 -1.72
N ARG A 34 16.92 2.62 -1.64
CA ARG A 34 16.37 3.78 -0.92
C ARG A 34 17.08 5.08 -1.27
N VAL A 35 17.45 5.26 -2.54
CA VAL A 35 18.01 6.52 -3.05
C VAL A 35 16.97 7.62 -2.77
N PRO A 36 17.32 8.69 -2.03
CA PRO A 36 16.38 9.76 -1.72
C PRO A 36 15.81 10.38 -2.99
N ALA A 37 14.48 10.52 -3.03
CA ALA A 37 13.76 11.22 -4.07
C ALA A 37 12.95 12.35 -3.43
N PRO A 38 12.81 13.52 -4.09
CA PRO A 38 11.99 14.60 -3.57
C PRO A 38 10.53 14.17 -3.48
N THR A 39 9.86 14.54 -2.38
CA THR A 39 8.41 14.38 -2.25
C THR A 39 7.73 15.26 -3.28
N THR A 40 6.92 14.66 -4.14
CA THR A 40 6.09 15.40 -5.10
C THR A 40 4.94 16.12 -4.39
N GLU A 41 4.42 17.20 -4.99
CA GLU A 41 3.24 17.91 -4.47
C GLU A 41 2.03 16.97 -4.29
N ALA A 42 1.84 16.03 -5.22
CA ALA A 42 0.77 15.05 -5.14
C ALA A 42 0.92 14.10 -3.93
N GLN A 43 2.15 13.65 -3.63
CA GLN A 43 2.42 12.84 -2.45
C GLN A 43 2.21 13.65 -1.16
N ALA A 44 2.72 14.88 -1.10
CA ALA A 44 2.54 15.76 0.05
C ALA A 44 1.05 16.05 0.31
N ARG A 45 0.28 16.34 -0.74
CA ARG A 45 -1.17 16.54 -0.67
C ARG A 45 -1.90 15.28 -0.20
N GLY A 46 -1.47 14.10 -0.62
CA GLY A 46 -2.01 12.83 -0.14
C GLY A 46 -1.81 12.62 1.36
N VAL A 47 -0.59 12.86 1.85
CA VAL A 47 -0.28 12.77 3.30
C VAL A 47 -1.11 13.79 4.09
N SER A 48 -1.13 15.05 3.65
CA SER A 48 -1.93 16.10 4.30
C SER A 48 -3.43 15.75 4.33
N PHE A 49 -3.97 15.17 3.25
CA PHE A 49 -5.36 14.73 3.22
C PHE A 49 -5.65 13.61 4.22
N GLU A 50 -4.74 12.64 4.36
CA GLU A 50 -4.86 11.58 5.36
C GLU A 50 -4.90 12.17 6.78
N GLU A 51 -3.99 13.11 7.08
CA GLU A 51 -3.96 13.80 8.38
C GLU A 51 -5.23 14.61 8.64
N ALA A 52 -5.75 15.32 7.63
CA ALA A 52 -7.02 16.02 7.73
C ALA A 52 -8.17 15.05 8.05
N VAL A 53 -8.26 13.93 7.33
CA VAL A 53 -9.33 12.94 7.56
C VAL A 53 -9.27 12.33 8.95
N ILE A 54 -8.07 11.93 9.42
CA ILE A 54 -7.88 11.16 10.66
C ILE A 54 -7.77 12.05 11.90
N LYS A 55 -6.98 13.13 11.82
CA LYS A 55 -6.63 13.99 12.97
C LYS A 55 -7.39 15.32 12.98
N GLY A 56 -7.97 15.71 11.86
CA GLY A 56 -8.61 17.03 11.70
C GLY A 56 -7.61 18.17 11.57
N THR A 57 -6.41 17.89 11.04
CA THR A 57 -5.36 18.89 10.80
C THR A 57 -5.56 19.53 9.43
N ASP A 58 -5.43 20.84 9.34
CA ASP A 58 -5.47 21.62 8.09
C ASP A 58 -6.69 21.32 7.18
N GLU A 59 -7.86 21.08 7.78
CA GLU A 59 -9.07 20.71 7.04
C GLU A 59 -9.51 21.79 6.04
N GLU A 60 -9.18 23.05 6.29
CA GLU A 60 -9.49 24.19 5.41
C GLU A 60 -8.82 24.10 4.03
N GLN A 61 -7.81 23.24 3.87
CA GLN A 61 -7.17 22.98 2.58
C GLN A 61 -8.01 22.06 1.66
N PHE A 62 -9.06 21.42 2.20
CA PHE A 62 -9.85 20.43 1.49
C PHE A 62 -11.35 20.76 1.50
N SER A 63 -12.08 20.22 0.52
CA SER A 63 -13.53 20.37 0.48
C SER A 63 -14.17 19.71 1.71
N PRO A 64 -14.99 20.44 2.51
CA PRO A 64 -15.69 19.86 3.66
C PRO A 64 -16.60 18.70 3.26
N ASP A 65 -17.20 18.76 2.07
CA ASP A 65 -18.07 17.70 1.55
C ASP A 65 -17.27 16.42 1.26
N ILE A 66 -16.07 16.54 0.71
CA ILE A 66 -15.17 15.39 0.48
C ILE A 66 -14.71 14.78 1.81
N LEU A 67 -14.28 15.61 2.76
CA LEU A 67 -13.90 15.15 4.10
C LEU A 67 -15.06 14.40 4.77
N ALA A 68 -16.27 14.95 4.71
CA ALA A 68 -17.47 14.34 5.27
C ALA A 68 -17.83 13.01 4.57
N LYS A 69 -17.72 12.94 3.24
CA LYS A 69 -17.93 11.70 2.47
C LYS A 69 -16.93 10.61 2.88
N VAL A 70 -15.64 10.92 2.94
CA VAL A 70 -14.59 9.97 3.35
C VAL A 70 -14.81 9.50 4.80
N ARG A 71 -15.07 10.41 5.74
CA ARG A 71 -15.30 10.09 7.17
C ARG A 71 -16.54 9.21 7.40
N LYS A 72 -17.53 9.24 6.51
CA LYS A 72 -18.69 8.33 6.56
C LYS A 72 -18.31 6.89 6.21
N LEU A 73 -17.25 6.68 5.45
CA LEU A 73 -16.80 5.36 4.98
C LEU A 73 -15.77 4.71 5.93
N LEU A 74 -15.14 5.49 6.80
CA LEU A 74 -14.23 4.99 7.83
C LEU A 74 -14.90 3.94 8.73
N PRO A 75 -14.15 2.98 9.28
CA PRO A 75 -14.71 1.96 10.17
C PRO A 75 -15.31 2.61 11.44
N ARG A 76 -16.40 2.03 11.95
CA ARG A 76 -17.04 2.47 13.20
C ARG A 76 -17.25 1.28 14.14
N PRO A 77 -16.60 1.23 15.32
CA PRO A 77 -15.54 2.15 15.76
C PRO A 77 -14.25 1.98 14.92
N ILE A 78 -13.47 3.06 14.82
CA ILE A 78 -12.04 2.95 14.50
C ILE A 78 -11.40 2.26 15.72
N VAL A 79 -10.76 1.12 15.50
CA VAL A 79 -10.11 0.35 16.56
C VAL A 79 -8.68 0.83 16.75
N ASP A 80 -7.97 1.10 15.65
CA ASP A 80 -6.58 1.57 15.68
C ASP A 80 -6.22 2.25 14.34
N VAL A 81 -5.16 3.05 14.35
CA VAL A 81 -4.62 3.78 13.19
C VAL A 81 -3.14 3.46 12.99
N GLN A 82 -2.65 3.55 11.76
CA GLN A 82 -1.24 3.29 11.41
C GLN A 82 -0.75 1.95 11.98
N VAL A 83 -1.49 0.88 11.64
CA VAL A 83 -1.33 -0.44 12.27
C VAL A 83 -0.22 -1.22 11.56
N TYR A 84 0.86 -1.52 12.30
CA TYR A 84 1.90 -2.41 11.83
C TYR A 84 1.35 -3.83 11.61
N CYS A 85 1.64 -4.37 10.43
CA CYS A 85 1.22 -5.70 9.99
C CYS A 85 2.43 -6.45 9.44
N GLN A 86 2.50 -7.74 9.73
CA GLN A 86 3.49 -8.62 9.09
C GLN A 86 2.93 -10.02 8.83
N TRP A 87 3.41 -10.63 7.76
CA TRP A 87 3.09 -11.99 7.35
C TRP A 87 4.33 -12.66 6.77
N GLU A 88 4.61 -13.88 7.22
CA GLU A 88 5.67 -14.70 6.66
C GLU A 88 5.12 -15.52 5.49
N ILE A 89 5.78 -15.38 4.33
CA ILE A 89 5.48 -16.06 3.07
C ILE A 89 6.76 -16.79 2.66
N ASP A 90 6.84 -18.09 2.96
CA ASP A 90 8.06 -18.89 2.80
C ASP A 90 9.29 -18.26 3.49
N ASP A 91 10.26 -17.78 2.70
CA ASP A 91 11.48 -17.11 3.15
C ASP A 91 11.39 -15.57 3.09
N VAL A 92 10.18 -15.02 2.98
CA VAL A 92 9.91 -13.59 2.92
C VAL A 92 9.14 -13.14 4.16
N LEU A 93 9.61 -12.07 4.80
CA LEU A 93 8.82 -11.28 5.73
C LEU A 93 8.16 -10.13 4.95
N PHE A 94 6.87 -10.25 4.69
CA PHE A 94 6.05 -9.14 4.17
C PHE A 94 5.56 -8.29 5.34
N TYR A 95 5.78 -6.98 5.29
CA TYR A 95 5.40 -6.07 6.37
C TYR A 95 5.00 -4.69 5.86
N GLY A 96 4.31 -3.93 6.71
CA GLY A 96 3.93 -2.55 6.43
C GLY A 96 2.95 -2.00 7.45
N TYR A 97 2.35 -0.87 7.09
CA TYR A 97 1.35 -0.17 7.89
C TYR A 97 0.07 -0.04 7.07
N VAL A 98 -1.07 -0.28 7.71
CA VAL A 98 -2.39 0.05 7.16
C VAL A 98 -2.95 1.24 7.92
N ASP A 99 -3.62 2.15 7.21
CA ASP A 99 -3.98 3.45 7.78
C ASP A 99 -4.97 3.32 8.94
N LEU A 100 -6.02 2.49 8.79
CA LEU A 100 -7.00 2.25 9.85
C LEU A 100 -7.45 0.80 9.89
N ILE A 101 -7.80 0.33 11.08
CA ILE A 101 -8.58 -0.90 11.25
C ILE A 101 -9.85 -0.65 12.06
N GLY A 102 -10.93 -1.34 11.69
CA GLY A 102 -12.10 -1.53 12.52
C GLY A 102 -12.13 -2.92 13.14
N LYS A 103 -13.33 -3.39 13.52
CA LYS A 103 -13.51 -4.76 14.03
C LYS A 103 -13.43 -5.85 12.95
N PHE A 104 -13.78 -5.51 11.70
CA PHE A 104 -13.92 -6.47 10.60
C PHE A 104 -13.17 -6.08 9.33
N LYS A 105 -12.90 -4.79 9.13
CA LYS A 105 -12.26 -4.27 7.92
C LYS A 105 -11.02 -3.45 8.24
N ALA A 106 -10.03 -3.51 7.36
CA ALA A 106 -8.95 -2.55 7.26
C ALA A 106 -9.31 -1.53 6.18
N VAL A 107 -8.92 -0.27 6.39
CA VAL A 107 -9.14 0.83 5.46
C VAL A 107 -7.82 1.51 5.17
N ASP A 108 -7.61 1.81 3.90
CA ASP A 108 -6.46 2.53 3.41
C ASP A 108 -6.93 3.73 2.59
N LEU A 109 -6.44 4.91 2.93
CA LEU A 109 -6.82 6.17 2.32
C LEU A 109 -5.94 6.43 1.10
N LYS A 110 -6.58 6.74 -0.02
CA LYS A 110 -5.87 6.95 -1.29
C LYS A 110 -6.33 8.25 -1.94
N THR A 111 -5.38 9.02 -2.42
CA THR A 111 -5.64 10.18 -3.28
C THR A 111 -5.11 9.93 -4.68
N THR A 112 -5.75 10.53 -5.67
CA THR A 112 -5.26 10.51 -7.05
C THR A 112 -5.71 11.76 -7.80
N SER A 113 -5.16 12.02 -8.99
CA SER A 113 -5.67 13.04 -9.90
C SER A 113 -6.84 12.55 -10.76
N SER A 114 -6.97 11.24 -10.94
CA SER A 114 -8.07 10.62 -11.69
C SER A 114 -8.22 9.17 -11.26
N TYR A 115 -9.42 8.82 -10.79
CA TYR A 115 -9.74 7.44 -10.43
C TYR A 115 -10.11 6.62 -11.66
N GLN A 116 -9.73 5.34 -11.64
CA GLN A 116 -10.11 4.33 -12.62
C GLN A 116 -10.51 3.09 -11.85
N LYS A 117 -11.58 2.42 -12.28
CA LYS A 117 -12.09 1.21 -11.62
C LYS A 117 -11.02 0.11 -11.58
N ASP A 118 -11.00 -0.66 -10.50
CA ASP A 118 -10.15 -1.83 -10.30
C ASP A 118 -8.66 -1.48 -10.19
N ARG A 119 -8.35 -0.24 -9.79
CA ARG A 119 -6.99 0.29 -9.63
C ARG A 119 -6.19 -0.49 -8.59
N PHE A 120 -6.85 -0.97 -7.53
CA PHE A 120 -6.22 -1.69 -6.43
C PHE A 120 -6.45 -3.20 -6.46
N LEU A 121 -7.02 -3.74 -7.55
CA LEU A 121 -7.33 -5.16 -7.73
C LEU A 121 -6.12 -6.07 -7.46
N ASN A 122 -4.95 -5.66 -7.97
CA ASN A 122 -3.70 -6.41 -7.84
C ASN A 122 -2.70 -5.71 -6.92
N ASN A 123 -3.15 -4.82 -6.03
CA ASN A 123 -2.26 -4.11 -5.12
C ASN A 123 -1.76 -5.07 -4.02
N HIS A 124 -0.48 -4.99 -3.68
CA HIS A 124 0.12 -5.84 -2.65
C HIS A 124 -0.37 -5.53 -1.24
N GLN A 125 -1.00 -4.37 -1.00
CA GLN A 125 -1.65 -4.09 0.28
C GLN A 125 -2.83 -5.02 0.57
N ASN A 126 -3.41 -5.70 -0.43
CA ASN A 126 -4.40 -6.76 -0.21
C ASN A 126 -3.84 -7.90 0.67
N LEU A 127 -2.52 -8.13 0.65
CA LEU A 127 -1.86 -9.12 1.49
C LEU A 127 -1.91 -8.78 2.99
N TYR A 128 -2.21 -7.53 3.38
CA TYR A 128 -2.42 -7.18 4.78
C TYR A 128 -3.53 -8.00 5.44
N LEU A 129 -4.54 -8.48 4.69
CA LEU A 129 -5.57 -9.34 5.24
C LEU A 129 -5.01 -10.66 5.78
N HIS A 130 -3.95 -11.20 5.18
CA HIS A 130 -3.31 -12.41 5.68
C HIS A 130 -2.51 -12.16 6.96
N ALA A 131 -1.95 -10.96 7.12
CA ALA A 131 -1.32 -10.51 8.36
C ALA A 131 -2.36 -10.25 9.47
N LEU A 132 -3.54 -9.73 9.11
CA LEU A 132 -4.56 -9.27 10.04
C LEU A 132 -5.69 -10.26 10.33
N LYS A 133 -5.81 -11.39 9.62
CA LYS A 133 -6.91 -12.35 9.79
C LYS A 133 -7.10 -12.86 11.22
N ARG A 134 -6.02 -12.97 11.99
CA ARG A 134 -6.07 -13.37 13.42
C ARG A 134 -6.70 -12.30 14.32
N LYS A 135 -6.71 -11.04 13.89
CA LYS A 135 -7.44 -9.93 14.53
C LYS A 135 -8.90 -9.83 14.09
N GLY A 136 -9.40 -10.80 13.31
CA GLY A 136 -10.79 -10.81 12.82
C GLY A 136 -11.04 -9.96 11.58
N ILE A 137 -9.99 -9.34 11.01
CA ILE A 137 -10.09 -8.52 9.80
C ILE A 137 -10.19 -9.42 8.57
N LYS A 138 -11.24 -9.21 7.76
CA LYS A 138 -11.53 -10.04 6.58
C LYS A 138 -11.86 -9.23 5.33
N LEU A 139 -11.79 -7.90 5.39
CA LEU A 139 -12.09 -7.00 4.28
C LEU A 139 -11.06 -5.88 4.23
N MET A 140 -10.49 -5.64 3.05
CA MET A 140 -9.63 -4.50 2.76
C MET A 140 -10.44 -3.51 1.93
N GLU A 141 -10.54 -2.27 2.38
CA GLU A 141 -11.17 -1.21 1.60
C GLU A 141 -10.16 -0.11 1.29
N TYR A 142 -10.12 0.27 0.02
CA TYR A 142 -9.46 1.49 -0.41
C TYR A 142 -10.52 2.57 -0.50
N VAL A 143 -10.45 3.57 0.38
CA VAL A 143 -11.29 4.76 0.30
C VAL A 143 -10.50 5.81 -0.46
N ILE A 144 -10.98 6.11 -1.66
CA ILE A 144 -10.21 6.82 -2.68
C ILE A 144 -10.90 8.14 -2.97
N THR A 145 -10.15 9.22 -3.12
CA THR A 145 -10.67 10.48 -3.69
C THR A 145 -9.75 11.00 -4.78
N ASP A 146 -10.36 11.57 -5.82
CA ASP A 146 -9.68 12.40 -6.81
C ASP A 146 -9.83 13.90 -6.51
N PHE A 147 -10.30 14.22 -5.30
CA PHE A 147 -10.71 15.54 -4.81
C PHE A 147 -11.98 16.12 -5.45
N GLU A 148 -12.62 15.41 -6.40
CA GLU A 148 -13.92 15.76 -6.96
C GLU A 148 -15.03 14.87 -6.38
N ASP A 149 -14.75 13.57 -6.22
CA ASP A 149 -15.63 12.63 -5.55
C ASP A 149 -14.87 11.59 -4.70
N VAL A 150 -15.62 10.68 -4.10
CA VAL A 150 -15.11 9.59 -3.25
C VAL A 150 -15.57 8.25 -3.78
N TYR A 151 -14.63 7.33 -3.92
CA TYR A 151 -14.82 5.98 -4.44
C TYR A 151 -14.37 4.96 -3.40
N VAL A 152 -14.90 3.74 -3.52
CA VAL A 152 -14.51 2.61 -2.67
C VAL A 152 -14.24 1.40 -3.54
N GLU A 153 -13.08 0.78 -3.33
CA GLU A 153 -12.81 -0.58 -3.78
C GLU A 153 -12.70 -1.49 -2.56
N SER A 154 -13.42 -2.62 -2.58
CA SER A 154 -13.50 -3.56 -1.45
C SER A 154 -13.03 -4.95 -1.88
N TYR A 155 -12.04 -5.49 -1.19
CA TYR A 155 -11.46 -6.80 -1.47
C TYR A 155 -11.54 -7.71 -0.24
N PRO A 156 -12.28 -8.83 -0.28
CA PRO A 156 -12.39 -9.76 0.84
C PRO A 156 -11.11 -10.57 1.03
N LEU A 157 -10.94 -11.21 2.18
CA LEU A 157 -9.82 -12.13 2.46
C LEU A 157 -9.74 -13.30 1.45
N THR A 158 -10.84 -13.63 0.79
CA THR A 158 -10.92 -14.65 -0.26
C THR A 158 -10.56 -14.12 -1.64
N HIS A 159 -10.20 -12.85 -1.78
CA HIS A 159 -9.73 -12.26 -3.03
C HIS A 159 -8.48 -13.02 -3.51
N PRO A 160 -8.40 -13.42 -4.80
CA PRO A 160 -7.24 -14.12 -5.31
C PRO A 160 -5.94 -13.33 -5.13
N ILE A 161 -4.89 -14.02 -4.69
CA ILE A 161 -3.57 -13.43 -4.44
C ILE A 161 -2.44 -14.06 -5.27
N ASP A 162 -2.78 -14.95 -6.20
CA ASP A 162 -1.80 -15.73 -6.97
C ASP A 162 -0.82 -14.84 -7.72
N LYS A 163 -1.33 -13.72 -8.27
CA LYS A 163 -0.49 -12.74 -8.96
C LYS A 163 0.53 -12.09 -8.02
N GLN A 164 0.11 -11.66 -6.83
CA GLN A 164 1.00 -11.05 -5.85
C GLN A 164 2.04 -12.04 -5.34
N LEU A 165 1.66 -13.31 -5.14
CA LEU A 165 2.61 -14.37 -4.75
C LEU A 165 3.63 -14.65 -5.86
N GLU A 166 3.20 -14.66 -7.12
CA GLU A 166 4.11 -14.81 -8.26
C GLU A 166 5.04 -13.60 -8.41
N GLU A 167 4.53 -12.37 -8.24
CA GLU A 167 5.35 -11.17 -8.26
C GLU A 167 6.39 -11.16 -7.11
N ILE A 168 6.06 -11.70 -5.92
CA ILE A 168 7.02 -11.92 -4.83
C ILE A 168 8.12 -12.92 -5.26
N ARG A 169 7.75 -14.02 -5.93
CA ARG A 169 8.72 -15.01 -6.42
C ARG A 169 9.66 -14.41 -7.47
N LEU A 170 9.12 -13.67 -8.43
CA LEU A 170 9.88 -12.97 -9.46
C LEU A 170 10.77 -11.89 -8.86
N PHE A 171 10.29 -11.17 -7.84
CA PHE A 171 11.09 -10.14 -7.18
C PHE A 171 12.31 -10.73 -6.46
N LYS A 172 12.17 -11.91 -5.83
CA LYS A 172 13.33 -12.65 -5.28
C LYS A 172 14.36 -12.98 -6.36
N ALA A 173 13.92 -13.39 -7.55
CA ALA A 173 14.83 -13.68 -8.66
C ALA A 173 15.57 -12.41 -9.10
N PHE A 174 14.86 -11.30 -9.30
CA PHE A 174 15.44 -10.00 -9.62
C PHE A 174 16.51 -9.59 -8.59
N LEU A 175 16.20 -9.66 -7.29
CA LEU A 175 17.17 -9.30 -6.24
C LEU A 175 18.43 -10.17 -6.23
N ASN A 176 18.32 -11.43 -6.64
CA ASN A 176 19.47 -12.32 -6.72
C ASN A 176 20.33 -12.04 -7.97
N GLU A 177 19.69 -11.78 -9.11
CA GLU A 177 20.36 -11.39 -10.35
C GLU A 177 21.13 -10.07 -10.20
N HIS A 178 20.54 -9.10 -9.51
CA HIS A 178 21.11 -7.77 -9.30
C HIS A 178 21.81 -7.61 -7.94
N ARG A 179 22.15 -8.71 -7.26
CA ARG A 179 22.66 -8.70 -5.87
C ARG A 179 23.86 -7.79 -5.66
N GLU A 180 24.74 -7.68 -6.65
CA GLU A 180 25.94 -6.84 -6.61
C GLU A 180 25.63 -5.34 -6.68
N GLN A 181 24.52 -4.95 -7.32
CA GLN A 181 24.09 -3.56 -7.47
C GLN A 181 23.26 -3.07 -6.28
N ILE A 182 22.83 -3.98 -5.40
CA ILE A 182 22.03 -3.64 -4.22
C ILE A 182 22.95 -3.23 -3.07
N THR A 183 22.92 -1.96 -2.71
CA THR A 183 23.67 -1.37 -1.60
C THR A 183 22.88 -1.40 -0.29
N ASP A 184 21.56 -1.25 -0.33
CA ASP A 184 20.72 -1.33 0.86
C ASP A 184 20.45 -2.79 1.25
N LYS A 185 21.21 -3.27 2.24
CA LYS A 185 21.12 -4.67 2.68
C LYS A 185 19.89 -4.97 3.54
N LYS A 186 19.07 -3.99 3.95
CA LYS A 186 17.87 -4.27 4.78
C LYS A 186 16.79 -5.05 4.01
N ILE A 187 16.86 -5.07 2.67
CA ILE A 187 15.99 -5.92 1.83
C ILE A 187 16.27 -7.41 2.04
N PHE A 188 17.49 -7.76 2.47
CA PHE A 188 17.89 -9.10 2.84
C PHE A 188 17.78 -9.27 4.36
N ALA A 189 17.47 -10.48 4.81
CA ALA A 189 17.25 -10.79 6.22
C ALA A 189 18.54 -10.86 7.03
#